data_AF-A0A2M7V6Y8-F1
#
_entry.id   AF-A0A2M7V6Y8-F1
#
_cell.length_a   1.000
_cell.length_b   1.000
_cell.length_c   1.000
_cell.angle_alpha   90.00
_cell.angle_beta   90.00
_cell.angle_gamma   90.00
#
_symmetry.space_group_name_H-M   'P 1'
#
loop_
_entity.id
_entity.type
_entity.pdbx_description
1 polymer ?
#
loop_
_entity_poly.entity_id
_entity_poly.type
_entity_poly.pdbx_seq_one_letter_code
_entity_poly.pdbx_strand_id
1 'polypeptide(L)'
;WIAFLCTVFLSFGVVLTFLAVVSQGAVVHSTAYLVHHKRVSDTRISWHAGITAFWRVFTIHLLKRVFLLVVGLMVALVSWPILFSLGGSPVFFLLIFLLAAGISLIVSIMAVYAVGYIVVEEYTFFQAIVAAWQLFAEHWLVSLEVGCVIFVLDIFISFFMITLLFVSFIPAFVAYLLALLFSSSLLFTLGIALSAIVFLLFLFTVASVFSLFTTATWTYLFMQMHKTGLKSHIMHWLGR
;
A
#
# COMPACT_ATOMS: atom_id res chain seq x y z
N TRP A 1 -30.50 9.06 15.48
CA TRP A 1 -30.00 7.81 14.87
C TRP A 1 -28.88 8.04 13.87
N ILE A 2 -29.07 8.78 12.77
CA ILE A 2 -28.01 9.02 11.76
C ILE A 2 -26.76 9.69 12.36
N ALA A 3 -26.93 10.79 13.11
CA ALA A 3 -25.80 11.48 13.76
C ALA A 3 -24.99 10.56 14.68
N PHE A 4 -25.67 9.71 15.47
CA PHE A 4 -25.02 8.72 16.33
C PHE A 4 -24.22 7.69 15.53
N LEU A 5 -24.78 7.13 14.44
CA LEU A 5 -24.07 6.20 13.57
C LEU A 5 -22.85 6.86 12.91
N CYS A 6 -22.98 8.11 12.46
CA CYS A 6 -21.85 8.87 11.92
C CYS A 6 -20.74 9.06 12.96
N THR A 7 -21.08 9.42 14.20
CA THR A 7 -20.09 9.58 15.29
C THR A 7 -19.37 8.27 15.58
N VAL A 8 -20.09 7.16 15.69
CA VAL A 8 -19.48 5.83 15.92
C VAL A 8 -18.53 5.46 14.79
N PHE A 9 -18.98 5.59 13.53
CA PHE A 9 -18.17 5.27 12.38
C PHE A 9 -16.89 6.12 12.30
N LEU A 10 -17.00 7.42 12.58
CA LEU A 10 -15.87 8.34 12.57
C LEU A 10 -14.87 8.00 13.69
N SER A 11 -15.37 7.66 14.89
CA SER A 11 -14.53 7.21 16.00
C SER A 11 -13.75 5.94 15.65
N PHE A 12 -14.40 4.94 15.06
CA PHE A 12 -13.72 3.72 14.59
C PHE A 12 -12.69 4.04 13.51
N GLY A 13 -13.02 4.91 12.57
CA GLY A 13 -12.10 5.32 11.51
C GLY A 13 -10.81 5.97 12.06
N VAL A 14 -10.93 6.84 13.07
CA VAL A 14 -9.78 7.47 13.72
C VAL A 14 -8.90 6.42 14.43
N VAL A 15 -9.52 5.53 15.22
CA VAL A 15 -8.78 4.48 15.95
C VAL A 15 -8.06 3.53 14.99
N LEU A 16 -8.74 3.09 13.93
CA LEU A 16 -8.14 2.20 12.92
C LEU A 16 -7.01 2.89 12.14
N THR A 17 -7.15 4.17 11.83
CA THR A 17 -6.09 4.95 11.17
C THR A 17 -4.87 5.10 12.07
N PHE A 18 -5.10 5.41 13.36
CA PHE A 18 -4.03 5.44 14.35
C PHE A 18 -3.30 4.10 14.43
N LEU A 19 -4.05 3.01 14.56
CA LEU A 19 -3.50 1.65 14.64
C LEU A 19 -2.69 1.28 13.39
N ALA A 20 -3.21 1.60 12.20
CA ALA A 20 -2.56 1.30 10.93
C ALA A 20 -1.22 2.04 10.78
N VAL A 21 -1.16 3.33 11.12
CA VAL A 21 0.06 4.15 11.01
C VAL A 21 1.11 3.71 12.03
N VAL A 22 0.71 3.47 13.29
CA VAL A 22 1.63 3.00 14.34
C VAL A 22 2.17 1.62 14.00
N SER A 23 1.32 0.70 13.51
CA SER A 23 1.73 -0.63 13.08
C SER A 23 2.74 -0.56 11.94
N GLN A 24 2.52 0.30 10.94
CA GLN A 24 3.48 0.51 9.86
C GLN A 24 4.82 1.04 10.38
N GLY A 25 4.81 2.05 11.26
CA GLY A 25 6.04 2.58 11.87
C GLY A 25 6.80 1.52 12.67
N ALA A 26 6.08 0.68 13.41
CA ALA A 26 6.69 -0.42 14.15
C ALA A 26 7.33 -1.47 13.25
N VAL A 27 6.71 -1.79 12.11
CA VAL A 27 7.28 -2.71 11.10
C VAL A 27 8.55 -2.12 10.50
N VAL A 28 8.52 -0.85 10.07
CA VAL A 28 9.70 -0.15 9.53
C VAL A 28 10.86 -0.16 10.54
N HIS A 29 10.60 0.18 11.80
CA HIS A 29 11.62 0.12 12.85
C HIS A 29 12.17 -1.30 13.04
N SER A 30 11.29 -2.30 13.12
CA SER A 30 11.70 -3.70 13.33
C SER A 30 12.54 -4.24 12.16
N THR A 31 12.16 -3.92 10.93
CA THR A 31 12.91 -4.30 9.73
C THR A 31 14.26 -3.61 9.69
N ALA A 32 14.33 -2.29 9.97
CA ALA A 32 15.59 -1.57 10.03
C ALA A 32 16.53 -2.13 11.11
N TYR A 33 15.99 -2.44 12.29
CA TYR A 33 16.75 -3.06 13.38
C TYR A 33 17.27 -4.45 12.99
N LEU A 34 16.46 -5.27 12.32
CA LEU A 34 16.86 -6.58 11.82
C LEU A 34 18.02 -6.49 10.82
N VAL A 35 17.96 -5.53 9.89
CA VAL A 35 19.04 -5.31 8.90
C VAL A 35 20.32 -4.86 9.60
N HIS A 36 20.22 -3.98 10.60
CA HIS A 36 21.39 -3.41 11.28
C HIS A 36 22.05 -4.39 12.27
N HIS A 37 21.25 -5.11 13.06
CA HIS A 37 21.73 -5.92 14.18
C HIS A 37 21.63 -7.43 13.94
N LYS A 38 21.07 -7.86 12.80
CA LYS A 38 20.79 -9.27 12.47
C LYS A 38 19.98 -10.00 13.56
N ARG A 39 19.18 -9.25 14.31
CA ARG A 39 18.35 -9.75 15.42
C ARG A 39 16.98 -9.08 15.36
N VAL A 40 15.97 -9.78 15.84
CA VAL A 40 14.62 -9.25 15.97
C VAL A 40 14.59 -8.28 17.15
N SER A 41 14.07 -7.07 16.94
CA SER A 41 13.84 -6.09 18.00
C SER A 41 12.70 -6.53 18.92
N ASP A 42 12.72 -6.07 20.17
CA ASP A 42 11.55 -6.22 21.05
C ASP A 42 10.34 -5.47 20.46
N THR A 43 9.21 -6.18 20.36
CA THR A 43 7.92 -5.66 19.87
C THR A 43 7.50 -4.39 20.63
N ARG A 44 7.78 -4.29 21.93
CA ARG A 44 7.40 -3.12 22.74
C ARG A 44 8.17 -1.87 22.33
N ILE A 45 9.45 -2.02 22.01
CA ILE A 45 10.32 -0.91 21.57
C ILE A 45 9.87 -0.44 20.19
N SER A 46 9.66 -1.37 19.25
CA SER A 46 9.19 -1.04 17.91
C SER A 46 7.82 -0.38 17.90
N TRP A 47 6.89 -0.84 18.76
CA TRP A 47 5.60 -0.19 18.92
C TRP A 47 5.73 1.25 19.41
N HIS A 48 6.61 1.50 20.38
CA HIS A 48 6.85 2.84 20.89
C HIS A 48 7.43 3.77 19.82
N ALA A 49 8.38 3.28 19.00
CA ALA A 49 8.89 4.02 17.86
C ALA A 49 7.79 4.38 16.84
N GLY A 50 6.83 3.48 16.61
CA GLY A 50 5.65 3.77 15.79
C GLY A 50 4.77 4.89 16.36
N ILE A 51 4.59 4.94 17.68
CA ILE A 51 3.81 5.99 18.35
C ILE A 51 4.52 7.35 18.24
N THR A 52 5.81 7.42 18.52
CA THR A 52 6.58 8.70 18.49
C THR A 52 6.68 9.28 17.08
N ALA A 53 6.63 8.43 16.06
CA ALA A 53 6.62 8.81 14.65
C ALA A 53 5.22 9.11 14.09
N PHE A 54 4.14 8.81 14.83
CA PHE A 54 2.76 8.78 14.33
C PHE A 54 2.38 10.02 13.51
N TRP A 55 2.49 11.22 14.09
CA TRP A 55 2.06 12.46 13.42
C TRP A 55 2.85 12.74 12.14
N ARG A 56 4.15 12.46 12.15
CA ARG A 56 5.03 12.69 11.01
C ARG A 56 4.72 11.72 9.88
N VAL A 57 4.59 10.42 10.18
CA VAL A 57 4.23 9.38 9.22
C VAL A 57 2.82 9.59 8.67
N PHE A 58 1.85 9.92 9.53
CA PHE A 58 0.48 10.23 9.12
C PHE A 58 0.44 11.41 8.14
N THR A 59 1.18 12.48 8.43
CA THR A 59 1.22 13.67 7.57
C THR A 59 1.82 13.36 6.19
N ILE A 60 2.86 12.50 6.12
CA ILE A 60 3.42 12.05 4.84
C ILE A 60 2.39 11.27 4.02
N HIS A 61 1.65 10.35 4.64
CA HIS A 61 0.60 9.60 3.93
C HIS A 61 -0.58 10.47 3.52
N LEU A 62 -0.98 11.39 4.39
CA LEU A 62 -2.04 12.35 4.08
C LEU A 62 -1.63 13.22 2.88
N LEU A 63 -0.41 13.76 2.89
CA LEU A 63 0.11 14.57 1.80
C LEU A 63 0.20 13.77 0.50
N LYS A 64 0.73 12.54 0.54
CA LYS A 64 0.75 11.62 -0.61
C LYS A 64 -0.66 11.44 -1.18
N ARG A 65 -1.65 11.13 -0.34
CA ARG A 65 -3.04 10.89 -0.78
C ARG A 65 -3.67 12.15 -1.37
N VAL A 66 -3.47 13.31 -0.75
CA VAL A 66 -3.96 14.60 -1.26
C VAL A 66 -3.33 14.92 -2.61
N PHE A 67 -2.02 14.73 -2.74
CA PHE A 67 -1.31 14.95 -4.01
C PHE A 67 -1.82 14.03 -5.13
N LEU A 68 -1.95 12.72 -4.85
CA LEU A 68 -2.49 11.76 -5.82
C LEU A 68 -3.94 12.08 -6.20
N LEU A 69 -4.75 12.57 -5.25
CA LEU A 69 -6.11 13.03 -5.53
C LEU A 69 -6.12 14.24 -6.47
N VAL A 70 -5.27 15.24 -6.23
CA VAL A 70 -5.15 16.41 -7.09
C VAL A 70 -4.73 16.01 -8.51
N VAL A 71 -3.68 15.18 -8.63
CA VAL A 71 -3.23 14.66 -9.93
C VAL A 71 -4.33 13.85 -10.62
N GLY A 72 -5.05 13.00 -9.89
CA GLY A 72 -6.17 12.22 -10.41
C GLY A 72 -7.33 13.09 -10.89
N LEU A 73 -7.68 14.15 -10.15
CA LEU A 73 -8.68 15.13 -10.56
C LEU A 73 -8.25 15.87 -11.82
N MET A 74 -6.98 16.27 -11.94
CA MET A 74 -6.49 16.92 -13.17
C MET A 74 -6.62 16.00 -14.38
N VAL A 75 -6.25 14.73 -14.24
CA VAL A 75 -6.44 13.73 -15.31
C VAL A 75 -7.93 13.57 -15.65
N ALA A 76 -8.80 13.46 -14.65
CA ALA A 76 -10.24 13.30 -14.86
C ALA A 76 -10.86 14.51 -15.59
N LEU A 77 -10.43 15.74 -15.26
CA LEU A 77 -10.88 16.96 -15.92
C LEU A 77 -10.43 17.01 -17.39
N VAL A 78 -9.21 16.56 -17.69
CA VAL A 78 -8.70 16.48 -19.07
C VAL A 78 -9.40 15.39 -19.87
N SER A 79 -9.78 14.28 -19.23
CA SER A 79 -10.52 13.18 -19.86
C SER A 79 -11.97 13.52 -20.17
N TRP A 80 -12.57 14.44 -19.41
CA TRP A 80 -14.01 14.74 -19.48
C TRP A 80 -14.49 15.07 -20.90
N PRO A 81 -13.86 15.99 -21.67
CA PRO A 81 -14.30 16.32 -23.03
C PRO A 81 -14.21 15.15 -24.02
N ILE A 82 -13.23 14.25 -23.83
CA ILE A 82 -13.02 13.08 -24.69
C ILE A 82 -14.13 12.06 -24.47
N LEU A 83 -14.51 11.81 -23.22
CA LEU A 83 -15.57 10.84 -22.87
C LEU A 83 -16.95 11.25 -23.42
N PHE A 84 -17.23 12.55 -23.47
CA PHE A 84 -18.50 13.08 -23.96
C PHE A 84 -18.46 13.53 -25.43
N SER A 85 -17.39 13.21 -26.15
CA SER A 85 -17.21 13.59 -27.57
C SER A 85 -17.34 15.10 -27.82
N LEU A 86 -17.01 15.93 -26.83
CA LEU A 86 -17.07 17.40 -26.87
C LEU A 86 -15.85 18.03 -27.57
N GLY A 87 -14.97 17.20 -28.13
CA GLY A 87 -13.66 17.58 -28.68
C GLY A 87 -12.53 17.31 -27.67
N GLY A 88 -11.38 16.89 -28.19
CA GLY A 88 -10.20 16.56 -27.38
C GLY A 88 -9.26 15.65 -28.17
N SER A 89 -7.95 15.88 -28.04
CA SER A 89 -6.95 15.02 -28.69
C SER A 89 -6.62 13.83 -27.78
N PRO A 90 -6.89 12.58 -28.21
CA PRO A 90 -6.49 11.39 -27.46
C PRO A 90 -4.99 11.34 -27.17
N VAL A 91 -4.17 11.91 -28.08
CA VAL A 91 -2.72 12.02 -27.93
C VAL A 91 -2.34 12.93 -26.75
N PHE A 92 -3.03 14.07 -26.62
CA PHE A 92 -2.80 15.01 -25.52
C PHE A 92 -3.18 14.39 -24.17
N PHE A 93 -4.31 13.67 -24.13
CA PHE A 93 -4.71 12.92 -22.94
C PHE A 93 -3.69 11.85 -22.56
N LEU A 94 -3.23 11.05 -23.52
CA LEU A 94 -2.23 10.00 -23.27
C LEU A 94 -0.95 10.60 -22.68
N LEU A 95 -0.49 11.74 -23.22
CA LEU A 95 0.70 12.43 -22.71
C LEU A 95 0.53 12.90 -21.26
N ILE A 96 -0.59 13.56 -20.94
CA ILE A 96 -0.89 14.02 -19.58
C ILE A 96 -1.03 12.84 -18.61
N PHE A 97 -1.72 11.78 -19.04
CA PHE A 97 -1.89 10.57 -18.25
C PHE A 97 -0.54 9.92 -17.93
N LEU A 98 0.36 9.82 -18.90
CA LEU A 98 1.68 9.23 -18.72
C LEU A 98 2.55 10.07 -17.76
N LEU A 99 2.52 11.41 -17.91
CA LEU A 99 3.21 12.31 -16.97
C LEU A 99 2.63 12.21 -15.55
N ALA A 100 1.31 12.20 -15.41
CA ALA A 100 0.62 12.06 -14.14
C ALA A 100 0.97 10.73 -13.45
N ALA A 101 1.01 9.63 -14.21
CA ALA A 101 1.40 8.32 -13.71
C ALA A 101 2.87 8.32 -13.24
N GLY A 102 3.79 8.89 -14.02
CA GLY A 102 5.20 9.00 -13.66
C GLY A 102 5.43 9.81 -12.38
N ILE A 103 4.79 10.98 -12.27
CA ILE A 103 4.88 11.82 -11.06
C ILE A 103 4.29 11.09 -9.85
N SER A 104 3.16 10.41 -10.03
CA SER A 104 2.51 9.62 -8.96
C SER A 104 3.39 8.49 -8.44
N LEU A 105 4.14 7.84 -9.34
CA LEU A 105 5.12 6.81 -8.98
C LEU A 105 6.26 7.41 -8.16
N ILE A 106 6.86 8.52 -8.61
CA ILE A 106 7.94 9.21 -7.90
C ILE A 106 7.50 9.59 -6.48
N VAL A 107 6.35 10.27 -6.35
CA VAL A 107 5.81 10.66 -5.04
C VAL A 107 5.52 9.44 -4.15
N SER A 108 5.06 8.34 -4.74
CA SER A 108 4.82 7.11 -3.99
C SER A 108 6.09 6.50 -3.41
N ILE A 109 7.19 6.49 -4.18
CA ILE A 109 8.50 6.01 -3.70
C ILE A 109 9.08 6.96 -2.65
N MET A 110 9.05 8.27 -2.91
CA MET A 110 9.53 9.28 -1.97
C MET A 110 8.83 9.19 -0.61
N ALA A 111 7.52 8.97 -0.59
CA ALA A 111 6.77 8.82 0.65
C ALA A 111 7.28 7.64 1.50
N VAL A 112 7.63 6.52 0.85
CA VAL A 112 8.17 5.35 1.56
C VAL A 112 9.55 5.65 2.15
N TYR A 113 10.43 6.33 1.41
CA TYR A 113 11.74 6.74 1.93
C TYR A 113 11.65 7.79 3.04
N ALA A 114 10.72 8.74 2.92
CA ALA A 114 10.48 9.72 3.97
C ALA A 114 10.03 9.05 5.27
N VAL A 115 9.17 8.01 5.19
CA VAL A 115 8.81 7.21 6.37
C VAL A 115 10.02 6.49 6.95
N GLY A 116 10.91 5.95 6.11
CA GLY A 116 12.20 5.37 6.55
C GLY A 116 13.03 6.37 7.37
N TYR A 117 13.26 7.57 6.85
CA TYR A 117 14.00 8.62 7.55
C TYR A 117 13.33 9.09 8.84
N ILE A 118 11.99 9.18 8.87
CA ILE A 118 11.26 9.59 10.08
C ILE A 118 11.37 8.54 11.19
N VAL A 119 11.27 7.26 10.83
CA VAL A 119 11.20 6.16 11.80
C VAL A 119 12.59 5.70 12.24
N VAL A 120 13.57 5.68 11.33
CA VAL A 120 14.91 5.16 11.60
C VAL A 120 15.85 6.24 12.11
N GLU A 121 15.83 7.42 11.49
CA GLU A 121 16.76 8.52 11.80
C GLU A 121 16.09 9.65 12.61
N GLU A 122 14.83 9.47 12.99
CA GLU A 122 14.02 10.43 13.76
C GLU A 122 13.89 11.84 13.13
N TYR A 123 14.04 11.95 11.80
CA TYR A 123 14.01 13.24 11.11
C TYR A 123 12.69 13.99 11.28
N THR A 124 12.77 15.32 11.17
CA THR A 124 11.57 16.17 11.07
C THR A 124 10.93 16.00 9.69
N PHE A 125 9.65 16.38 9.57
CA PHE A 125 8.87 16.21 8.33
C PHE A 125 9.57 16.78 7.08
N PHE A 126 10.07 18.01 7.15
CA PHE A 126 10.74 18.65 6.01
C PHE A 126 12.09 18.01 5.69
N GLN A 127 12.88 17.71 6.72
CA GLN A 127 14.17 17.02 6.55
C GLN A 127 13.98 15.65 5.89
N ALA A 128 12.94 14.90 6.29
CA ALA A 128 12.62 13.61 5.72
C ALA A 128 12.25 13.68 4.23
N ILE A 129 11.49 14.70 3.80
CA ILE A 129 11.14 14.87 2.39
C ILE A 129 12.37 15.24 1.56
N VAL A 130 13.21 16.16 2.05
CA VAL A 130 14.43 16.58 1.35
C VAL A 130 15.41 15.41 1.24
N ALA A 131 15.62 14.67 2.32
CA ALA A 131 16.49 13.49 2.32
C ALA A 131 15.92 12.38 1.41
N ALA A 132 14.61 12.15 1.42
CA ALA A 132 13.96 11.19 0.52
C ALA A 132 14.13 11.58 -0.96
N TRP A 133 14.05 12.88 -1.29
CA TRP A 133 14.32 13.36 -2.65
C TRP A 133 15.77 13.14 -3.06
N GLN A 134 16.74 13.47 -2.20
CA GLN A 134 18.15 13.28 -2.46
C GLN A 134 18.47 11.79 -2.69
N LEU A 135 17.99 10.92 -1.81
CA LEU A 135 18.20 9.47 -1.93
C LEU A 135 17.56 8.90 -3.21
N PHE A 136 16.35 9.35 -3.55
CA PHE A 136 15.69 8.94 -4.79
C PHE A 136 16.45 9.43 -6.02
N ALA A 137 16.88 10.69 -6.07
CA ALA A 137 17.61 11.23 -7.21
C ALA A 137 18.94 10.52 -7.46
N GLU A 138 19.63 10.10 -6.39
CA GLU A 138 20.90 9.38 -6.48
C GLU A 138 20.71 7.92 -6.95
N HIS A 139 19.63 7.26 -6.53
CA HIS A 139 19.42 5.81 -6.74
C HIS A 139 18.13 5.45 -7.50
N TRP A 140 17.60 6.38 -8.31
CA TRP A 140 16.27 6.24 -8.93
C TRP A 140 16.08 4.95 -9.73
N LEU A 141 17.13 4.46 -10.40
CA LEU A 141 17.08 3.24 -11.20
C LEU A 141 16.87 2.00 -10.33
N VAL A 142 17.54 1.93 -9.16
CA VAL A 142 17.39 0.83 -8.21
C VAL A 142 15.99 0.83 -7.61
N SER A 143 15.48 2.02 -7.26
CA SER A 143 14.11 2.19 -6.77
C SER A 143 13.08 1.71 -7.79
N LEU A 144 13.28 1.99 -9.08
CA LEU A 144 12.40 1.56 -10.15
C LEU A 144 12.49 0.05 -10.37
N GLU A 145 13.69 -0.53 -10.33
CA GLU A 145 13.90 -1.98 -10.44
C GLU A 145 13.11 -2.76 -9.38
N VAL A 146 13.28 -2.40 -8.10
CA VAL A 146 12.55 -3.03 -7.00
C VAL A 146 11.05 -2.72 -7.07
N GLY A 147 10.69 -1.48 -7.43
CA GLY A 147 9.29 -1.09 -7.64
C GLY A 147 8.62 -1.93 -8.73
N CYS A 148 9.32 -2.24 -9.81
CA CYS A 148 8.85 -3.10 -10.90
C CYS A 148 8.64 -4.54 -10.42
N VAL A 149 9.58 -5.09 -9.63
CA VAL A 149 9.43 -6.43 -9.03
C VAL A 149 8.20 -6.49 -8.12
N ILE A 150 8.01 -5.49 -7.26
CA ILE A 150 6.84 -5.40 -6.37
C ILE A 150 5.55 -5.25 -7.20
N PHE A 151 5.56 -4.46 -8.27
CA PHE A 151 4.42 -4.28 -9.16
C PHE A 151 4.03 -5.59 -9.87
N VAL A 152 4.99 -6.34 -10.39
CA VAL A 152 4.74 -7.66 -10.98
C VAL A 152 4.15 -8.61 -9.93
N LEU A 153 4.69 -8.60 -8.72
CA LEU A 153 4.16 -9.42 -7.62
C LEU A 153 2.73 -9.00 -7.23
N ASP A 154 2.41 -7.70 -7.23
CA ASP A 154 1.07 -7.18 -6.98
C ASP A 154 0.05 -7.67 -8.02
N ILE A 155 0.45 -7.74 -9.29
CA ILE A 155 -0.36 -8.34 -10.35
C ILE A 155 -0.62 -9.83 -10.05
N PHE A 156 0.40 -10.60 -9.70
CA PHE A 156 0.25 -12.03 -9.37
C PHE A 156 -0.66 -12.24 -8.16
N ILE A 157 -0.49 -11.45 -7.09
CA ILE A 157 -1.33 -11.49 -5.89
C ILE A 157 -2.78 -11.11 -6.24
N SER A 158 -2.99 -10.15 -7.14
CA SER A 158 -4.32 -9.77 -7.62
C SER A 158 -5.02 -10.91 -8.38
N PHE A 159 -4.30 -11.62 -9.26
CA PHE A 159 -4.85 -12.82 -9.92
C PHE A 159 -5.15 -13.94 -8.92
N PHE A 160 -4.25 -14.14 -7.95
CA PHE A 160 -4.46 -15.11 -6.87
C PHE A 160 -5.70 -14.77 -6.04
N MET A 161 -5.92 -13.49 -5.72
CA MET A 161 -7.12 -13.01 -5.03
C MET A 161 -8.42 -13.28 -5.79
N ILE A 162 -8.42 -13.09 -7.11
CA ILE A 162 -9.57 -13.42 -7.96
C ILE A 162 -9.88 -14.92 -7.88
N THR A 163 -8.84 -15.75 -7.93
CA THR A 163 -9.01 -17.22 -7.79
C THR A 163 -9.57 -17.58 -6.43
N LEU A 164 -9.06 -16.97 -5.37
CA LEU A 164 -9.49 -17.20 -4.00
C LEU A 164 -10.94 -16.75 -3.73
N LEU A 165 -11.38 -15.69 -4.42
CA LEU A 165 -12.78 -15.26 -4.43
C LEU A 165 -13.68 -16.39 -4.97
N PHE A 166 -13.34 -16.99 -6.12
CA PHE A 166 -14.11 -18.11 -6.68
C PHE A 166 -14.12 -19.33 -5.75
N VAL A 167 -12.98 -19.69 -5.16
CA VAL A 167 -12.89 -20.79 -4.18
C VAL A 167 -13.77 -20.52 -2.96
N SER A 168 -13.83 -19.26 -2.50
CA SER A 168 -14.64 -18.87 -1.35
C SER A 168 -16.15 -18.98 -1.60
N PHE A 169 -16.60 -19.07 -2.85
CA PHE A 169 -18.00 -19.31 -3.20
C PHE A 169 -18.42 -20.78 -3.14
N ILE A 170 -17.48 -21.73 -3.00
CA ILE A 170 -17.80 -23.17 -2.93
C ILE A 170 -18.80 -23.50 -1.79
N PRO A 171 -18.64 -23.00 -0.55
CA PRO A 171 -19.62 -23.25 0.53
C PRO A 171 -21.03 -22.76 0.19
N ALA A 172 -21.16 -21.56 -0.39
CA ALA A 172 -22.44 -21.03 -0.84
C ALA A 172 -23.06 -21.88 -1.95
N PHE A 173 -22.26 -22.35 -2.90
CA PHE A 173 -22.73 -23.23 -3.97
C PHE A 173 -23.23 -24.58 -3.44
N VAL A 174 -22.48 -25.22 -2.54
CA VAL A 174 -22.90 -26.47 -1.89
C VAL A 174 -24.17 -26.26 -1.06
N ALA A 175 -24.21 -25.19 -0.27
CA ALA A 175 -25.38 -24.84 0.54
C ALA A 175 -26.62 -24.53 -0.31
N TYR A 176 -26.44 -23.94 -1.49
CA TYR A 176 -27.51 -23.73 -2.46
C TYR A 176 -28.10 -25.05 -2.94
N LEU A 177 -27.26 -26.03 -3.32
CA LEU A 177 -27.74 -27.37 -3.72
C LEU A 177 -28.49 -28.08 -2.59
N LEU A 178 -27.98 -27.99 -1.36
CA LEU A 178 -28.66 -28.54 -0.17
C LEU A 178 -29.97 -27.81 0.13
N ALA A 179 -30.00 -26.48 0.00
CA ALA A 179 -31.20 -25.69 0.20
C ALA A 179 -32.32 -26.06 -0.78
N LEU A 180 -31.97 -26.35 -2.04
CA LEU A 180 -32.93 -26.88 -3.02
C LEU A 180 -33.44 -28.26 -2.64
N LEU A 181 -32.57 -29.17 -2.20
CA LEU A 181 -32.94 -30.53 -1.81
C LEU A 181 -33.88 -30.56 -0.60
N PHE A 182 -33.61 -29.73 0.41
CA PHE A 182 -34.38 -29.68 1.65
C PHE A 182 -35.45 -28.57 1.68
N SER A 183 -35.60 -27.81 0.59
CA SER A 183 -36.48 -26.63 0.49
C SER A 183 -36.33 -25.64 1.67
N SER A 184 -35.09 -25.42 2.13
CA SER A 184 -34.78 -24.64 3.33
C SER A 184 -33.98 -23.38 2.99
N SER A 185 -34.59 -22.20 3.19
CA SER A 185 -33.95 -20.90 3.01
C SER A 185 -32.84 -20.61 4.03
N LEU A 186 -32.92 -21.24 5.21
CA LEU A 186 -31.95 -21.09 6.28
C LEU A 186 -30.58 -21.66 5.87
N LEU A 187 -30.57 -22.84 5.22
CA LEU A 187 -29.33 -23.46 4.73
C LEU A 187 -28.60 -22.56 3.72
N PHE A 188 -29.34 -21.96 2.79
CA PHE A 188 -28.79 -21.03 1.81
C PHE A 188 -28.17 -19.79 2.48
N THR A 189 -28.88 -19.20 3.44
CA THR A 189 -28.41 -18.02 4.17
C THR A 189 -27.13 -18.32 4.96
N LEU A 190 -27.06 -19.47 5.63
CA LEU A 190 -25.85 -19.91 6.33
C LEU A 190 -24.70 -20.16 5.37
N GLY A 191 -24.96 -20.73 4.19
CA GLY A 191 -23.97 -20.94 3.15
C GLY A 191 -23.32 -19.65 2.65
N ILE A 192 -24.14 -18.64 2.35
CA ILE A 192 -23.64 -17.31 1.96
C ILE A 192 -22.83 -16.68 3.09
N ALA A 193 -23.34 -16.71 4.33
CA ALA A 193 -22.65 -16.16 5.48
C ALA A 193 -21.28 -16.83 5.69
N LEU A 194 -21.22 -18.15 5.59
CA LEU A 194 -19.98 -18.91 5.71
C LEU A 194 -18.99 -18.57 4.58
N SER A 195 -19.46 -18.51 3.33
CA SER A 195 -18.65 -18.09 2.18
C SER A 195 -18.08 -16.68 2.35
N ALA A 196 -18.89 -15.73 2.84
CA ALA A 196 -18.45 -14.37 3.10
C ALA A 196 -17.37 -14.31 4.19
N ILE A 197 -17.56 -15.06 5.29
CA ILE A 197 -16.56 -15.14 6.37
C ILE A 197 -15.24 -15.73 5.86
N VAL A 198 -15.30 -16.84 5.12
CA VAL A 198 -14.11 -17.47 4.54
C VAL A 198 -13.39 -16.52 3.59
N PHE A 199 -14.12 -15.84 2.71
CA PHE A 199 -13.56 -14.83 1.81
C PHE A 199 -12.86 -13.70 2.57
N LEU A 200 -13.52 -13.13 3.59
CA LEU A 200 -12.94 -12.04 4.38
C LEU A 200 -11.68 -12.47 5.13
N LEU A 201 -11.66 -13.66 5.72
CA LEU A 201 -10.49 -14.20 6.41
C LEU A 201 -9.31 -14.32 5.45
N PHE A 202 -9.54 -14.88 4.26
CA PHE A 202 -8.52 -15.00 3.23
C PHE A 202 -8.02 -13.65 2.73
N LEU A 203 -8.94 -12.73 2.42
CA LEU A 203 -8.63 -11.39 1.95
C LEU A 203 -7.75 -10.65 2.97
N PHE A 204 -8.15 -10.62 4.24
CA PHE A 204 -7.38 -9.93 5.28
C PHE A 204 -6.02 -10.58 5.54
N THR A 205 -5.94 -11.91 5.50
CA THR A 205 -4.67 -12.62 5.71
C THR A 205 -3.67 -12.29 4.60
N VAL A 206 -4.06 -12.45 3.34
CA VAL A 206 -3.15 -12.21 2.22
C VAL A 206 -2.82 -10.72 2.10
N ALA A 207 -3.79 -9.82 2.29
CA ALA A 207 -3.54 -8.38 2.31
C ALA A 207 -2.56 -7.97 3.41
N SER A 208 -2.67 -8.55 4.61
CA SER A 208 -1.77 -8.26 5.73
C SER A 208 -0.35 -8.74 5.46
N VAL A 209 -0.20 -9.99 4.99
CA VAL A 209 1.11 -10.57 4.65
C VAL A 209 1.79 -9.78 3.54
N PHE A 210 1.05 -9.44 2.49
CA PHE A 210 1.60 -8.71 1.35
C PHE A 210 1.97 -7.25 1.71
N SER A 211 1.17 -6.59 2.54
CA SER A 211 1.48 -5.25 3.07
C SER A 211 2.75 -5.26 3.92
N LEU A 212 2.92 -6.27 4.79
CA LEU A 212 4.14 -6.48 5.58
C LEU A 212 5.35 -6.73 4.68
N PHE A 213 5.23 -7.64 3.71
CA PHE A 213 6.29 -7.95 2.74
C PHE A 213 6.73 -6.71 1.96
N THR A 214 5.77 -5.93 1.45
CA THR A 214 6.04 -4.71 0.68
C THR A 214 6.74 -3.66 1.55
N THR A 215 6.22 -3.42 2.76
CA THR A 215 6.82 -2.46 3.71
C THR A 215 8.24 -2.88 4.12
N ALA A 216 8.45 -4.16 4.39
CA ALA A 216 9.76 -4.69 4.75
C ALA A 216 10.76 -4.62 3.58
N THR A 217 10.33 -4.97 2.36
CA THR A 217 11.17 -4.90 1.16
C THR A 217 11.64 -3.47 0.87
N TRP A 218 10.74 -2.50 0.95
CA TRP A 218 11.12 -1.10 0.77
C TRP A 218 12.02 -0.58 1.89
N THR A 219 11.77 -0.99 3.14
CA THR A 219 12.62 -0.61 4.27
C THR A 219 14.01 -1.21 4.14
N TYR A 220 14.10 -2.47 3.70
CA TYR A 220 15.37 -3.14 3.41
C TYR A 220 16.14 -2.39 2.32
N LEU A 221 15.48 -2.06 1.20
CA LEU A 221 16.08 -1.29 0.12
C LEU A 221 16.57 0.08 0.63
N PHE A 222 15.73 0.79 1.39
CA PHE A 222 16.08 2.07 2.01
C PHE A 222 17.35 1.93 2.87
N MET A 223 17.40 0.95 3.77
CA MET A 223 18.55 0.74 4.65
C MET A 223 19.84 0.45 3.86
N GLN A 224 19.72 -0.34 2.80
CA GLN A 224 20.88 -0.74 2.00
C GLN A 224 21.41 0.43 1.16
N MET A 225 20.53 1.24 0.55
CA MET A 225 20.93 2.44 -0.19
C MET A 225 21.50 3.51 0.76
N HIS A 226 20.85 3.73 1.90
CA HIS A 226 21.26 4.76 2.86
C HIS A 226 22.64 4.49 3.47
N LYS A 227 22.99 3.23 3.74
CA LYS A 227 24.26 2.88 4.39
C LYS A 227 25.42 2.55 3.47
N THR A 228 25.16 1.94 2.31
CA THR A 228 26.24 1.31 1.51
C THR A 228 26.37 1.85 0.08
N GLY A 229 25.44 2.68 -0.39
CA GLY A 229 25.42 3.12 -1.79
C GLY A 229 25.28 1.92 -2.74
N LEU A 230 24.06 1.48 -3.01
CA LEU A 230 23.83 0.34 -3.89
C LEU A 230 23.97 0.73 -5.37
N LYS A 231 24.81 0.03 -6.12
CA LYS A 231 24.75 0.04 -7.59
C LYS A 231 23.66 -0.91 -8.08
N SER A 232 22.90 -0.49 -9.10
CA SER A 232 21.83 -1.31 -9.71
C SER A 232 22.38 -2.63 -10.28
N HIS A 233 21.62 -3.73 -10.10
CA HIS A 233 21.98 -5.03 -10.67
C HIS A 233 21.94 -5.02 -12.20
N ILE A 234 21.07 -4.20 -12.80
CA ILE A 234 21.04 -3.96 -14.25
C ILE A 234 22.38 -3.36 -14.72
N MET A 235 22.96 -2.46 -13.93
CA MET A 235 24.26 -1.83 -14.25
C MET A 235 25.42 -2.82 -14.09
N HIS A 236 25.34 -3.72 -13.11
CA HIS A 236 26.27 -4.85 -12.97
C HIS A 236 26.18 -5.83 -14.15
N TRP A 237 24.97 -6.15 -14.63
CA TRP A 237 24.77 -7.03 -15.79
C TRP A 237 25.19 -6.36 -17.12
N LEU A 238 25.07 -5.02 -17.21
CA LEU A 238 25.55 -4.22 -18.33
C LEU A 238 27.05 -3.86 -18.27
N GLY A 239 27.80 -4.40 -17.29
CA GLY A 239 29.26 -4.30 -17.26
C GLY A 239 29.81 -2.89 -16.98
N ARG A 240 29.19 -2.13 -16.08
CA ARG A 240 29.77 -0.89 -15.50
C ARG A 240 29.65 -0.81 -13.99
#